data_AF-A0A6A6LIC6-F1
#
_entry.id   AF-A0A6A6LIC6-F1
#
_cell.length_a   1.000
_cell.length_b   1.000
_cell.length_c   1.000
_cell.angle_alpha   90.00
_cell.angle_beta   90.00
_cell.angle_gamma   90.00
#
_symmetry.space_group_name_H-M   'P 1'
#
loop_
_entity.id
_entity.type
_entity.pdbx_description
1 polymer ?
#
loop_
_entity_poly.entity_id
_entity_poly.type
_entity_poly.pdbx_seq_one_letter_code
_entity_poly.pdbx_strand_id
1 'polypeptide(L)'
;MPLPPTCPMEFASLPEHFVDDAMELLIFASRIPKALDGVLLDDFMNFIIMFMASPTYIRNPYLRAKMVEVLNCWMPRRSGSSPATTLFEGHQLSLEYLVRNLLKLYVDIEFTGSHTQFYDKFNIRHNIAELLEYLWEVPSHRNSWRQIAKEEEKGVYLNFLNFLINDSIFLLDESLNKILELKELEAEMSNTTEWERRPAQERQERTRLFHSQENIIRIDMKLANEDVSMLAFTSEQITAPFLLPEMVERVASMLNYFLFQLVGPQRKSLTLKDPEKYEFRPKQLLKQIVHVYVHLARGDTENIFPAAISKDGRSYNEQLFNAAANVLRRIGEDGRVIQEFIELGVKAKVAASEAMDTEAALGEIPDEFLDPIQGTVNQGCITQHDNVLCIYFCILQYTLMKDPVILPSSRITVDRPVIQRHLLSDNSDPFNRSHLTADMLIPNVELKARIEEFIRSQELKRHGDDFSMQSSKAAIQRTTGDMLID
;
A
#
# COMPACT_ATOMS: atom_id res chain seq x y z
N MET A 1 32.05 6.32 -1.87
CA MET A 1 30.92 5.68 -1.16
C MET A 1 31.42 4.35 -0.62
N PRO A 2 31.14 4.00 0.65
CA PRO A 2 30.26 4.72 1.57
C PRO A 2 30.90 6.00 2.15
N LEU A 3 30.05 6.94 2.58
CA LEU A 3 30.45 8.08 3.43
C LEU A 3 30.94 7.56 4.79
N PRO A 4 31.80 8.29 5.51
CA PRO A 4 32.12 7.98 6.91
C PRO A 4 30.83 7.87 7.76
N PRO A 5 30.75 6.92 8.72
CA PRO A 5 29.54 6.70 9.52
C PRO A 5 29.19 7.92 10.39
N THR A 6 30.19 8.67 10.83
CA THR A 6 30.03 9.94 11.55
C THR A 6 30.32 11.10 10.61
N CYS A 7 29.39 12.06 10.52
CA CYS A 7 29.59 13.30 9.78
C CYS A 7 30.75 14.11 10.40
N PRO A 8 31.80 14.47 9.62
CA PRO A 8 32.87 15.33 10.10
C PRO A 8 32.33 16.67 10.62
N MET A 9 32.91 17.18 11.71
CA MET A 9 32.44 18.42 12.35
C MET A 9 32.52 19.61 11.39
N GLU A 10 33.55 19.62 10.54
CA GLU A 10 33.77 20.64 9.52
C GLU A 10 32.61 20.71 8.53
N PHE A 11 32.10 19.56 8.09
CA PHE A 11 30.93 19.49 7.21
C PHE A 11 29.65 19.85 7.97
N ALA A 12 29.46 19.30 9.18
CA ALA A 12 28.29 19.57 10.00
C ALA A 12 28.14 21.05 10.40
N SER A 13 29.23 21.82 10.36
CA SER A 13 29.25 23.26 10.63
C SER A 13 28.92 24.13 9.42
N LEU A 14 28.81 23.55 8.22
CA LEU A 14 28.47 24.30 7.01
C LEU A 14 26.98 24.72 7.05
N PRO A 15 26.67 26.00 6.77
CA PRO A 15 25.29 26.46 6.64
C PRO A 15 24.51 25.75 5.53
N GLU A 16 23.25 25.40 5.80
CA GLU A 16 22.38 24.70 4.83
C GLU A 16 22.17 25.49 3.53
N HIS A 17 22.19 26.82 3.58
CA HIS A 17 21.95 27.66 2.40
C HIS A 17 22.97 27.44 1.27
N PHE A 18 24.19 26.99 1.56
CA PHE A 18 25.15 26.64 0.51
C PHE A 18 24.62 25.54 -0.42
N VAL A 19 23.93 24.56 0.16
CA VAL A 19 23.32 23.48 -0.61
C VAL A 19 22.00 23.97 -1.20
N ASP A 20 21.21 24.73 -0.44
CA ASP A 20 19.90 25.21 -0.88
C ASP A 20 20.01 26.13 -2.12
N ASP A 21 20.90 27.12 -2.06
CA ASP A 21 21.18 28.05 -3.16
C ASP A 21 21.73 27.32 -4.39
N ALA A 22 22.59 26.32 -4.17
CA ALA A 22 23.14 25.51 -5.25
C ALA A 22 22.04 24.68 -5.94
N MET A 23 21.17 24.00 -5.18
CA MET A 23 20.06 23.24 -5.75
C MET A 23 19.06 24.15 -6.46
N GLU A 24 18.75 25.31 -5.89
CA GLU A 24 17.85 26.29 -6.49
C GLU A 24 18.39 26.85 -7.81
N LEU A 25 19.69 27.17 -7.84
CA LEU A 25 20.36 27.62 -9.06
C LEU A 25 20.32 26.53 -10.14
N LEU A 26 20.53 25.26 -9.79
CA LEU A 26 20.45 24.15 -10.74
C LEU A 26 19.03 23.95 -11.26
N ILE A 27 18.00 24.04 -10.41
CA ILE A 27 16.59 23.97 -10.82
C ILE A 27 16.28 25.13 -11.79
N PHE A 28 16.69 26.35 -11.43
CA PHE A 28 16.46 27.53 -12.27
C PHE A 28 17.19 27.43 -13.61
N ALA A 29 18.47 27.06 -13.60
CA ALA A 29 19.27 26.91 -14.80
C ALA A 29 18.72 25.82 -15.73
N SER A 30 18.20 24.72 -15.18
CA SER A 30 17.61 23.62 -15.97
C SER A 30 16.36 24.05 -16.75
N ARG A 31 15.70 25.14 -16.35
CA ARG A 31 14.55 25.72 -17.08
C ARG A 31 14.98 26.60 -18.26
N ILE A 32 16.25 26.98 -18.34
CA ILE A 32 16.79 27.84 -19.40
C ILE A 32 17.49 26.97 -20.44
N PRO A 33 17.06 26.99 -21.71
CA PRO A 33 17.70 26.21 -22.77
C PRO A 33 19.20 26.50 -22.84
N LYS A 34 20.02 25.44 -22.86
CA LYS A 34 21.49 25.49 -22.98
C LYS A 34 22.25 26.15 -21.82
N ALA A 35 21.59 26.54 -20.73
CA ALA A 35 22.28 27.18 -19.61
C ALA A 35 23.28 26.26 -18.89
N LEU A 36 23.09 24.93 -18.99
CA LEU A 36 23.97 23.92 -18.43
C LEU A 36 24.97 23.35 -19.45
N ASP A 37 25.02 23.87 -20.68
CA ASP A 37 25.95 23.40 -21.70
C ASP A 37 27.40 23.69 -21.25
N GLY A 38 28.23 22.65 -21.19
CA GLY A 38 29.62 22.75 -20.76
C GLY A 38 29.83 22.73 -19.23
N VAL A 39 28.76 22.60 -18.44
CA VAL A 39 28.87 22.40 -16.98
C VAL A 39 29.19 20.93 -16.69
N LEU A 40 30.08 20.68 -15.71
CA LEU A 40 30.42 19.34 -15.23
C LEU A 40 29.31 18.79 -14.32
N LEU A 41 28.23 18.30 -14.92
CA LEU A 41 27.06 17.79 -14.19
C LEU A 41 27.37 16.52 -13.36
N ASP A 42 28.40 15.74 -13.73
CA ASP A 42 28.82 14.56 -12.98
C ASP A 42 29.19 14.87 -11.52
N ASP A 43 29.83 16.02 -11.24
CA ASP A 43 30.19 16.40 -9.87
C ASP A 43 28.95 16.68 -9.01
N PHE A 44 27.94 17.33 -9.60
CA PHE A 44 26.67 17.55 -8.93
C PHE A 44 25.87 16.25 -8.78
N MET A 45 25.89 15.36 -9.78
CA MET A 45 25.29 14.04 -9.70
C MET A 45 25.89 13.21 -8.56
N ASN A 46 27.23 13.22 -8.44
CA ASN A 46 27.96 12.60 -7.33
C ASN A 46 27.52 13.17 -5.98
N PHE A 47 27.45 14.50 -5.86
CA PHE A 47 27.01 15.17 -4.64
C PHE A 47 25.57 14.78 -4.26
N ILE A 48 24.63 14.86 -5.21
CA ILE A 48 23.22 14.52 -5.00
C ILE A 48 23.08 13.07 -4.52
N ILE A 49 23.66 12.11 -5.26
CA ILE A 49 23.56 10.69 -4.91
C ILE A 49 24.15 10.44 -3.52
N MET A 50 25.27 11.07 -3.19
CA MET A 50 25.97 10.84 -1.92
C MET A 50 25.16 11.35 -0.70
N PHE A 51 24.45 12.47 -0.83
CA PHE A 51 23.81 13.14 0.30
C PHE A 51 22.29 12.98 0.37
N MET A 52 21.59 12.68 -0.73
CA MET A 52 20.12 12.61 -0.75
C MET A 52 19.53 11.57 0.21
N ALA A 53 20.25 10.48 0.49
CA ALA A 53 19.81 9.40 1.37
C ALA A 53 20.62 9.31 2.68
N SER A 54 21.27 10.41 3.05
CA SER A 54 22.22 10.50 4.17
C SER A 54 21.72 11.49 5.23
N PRO A 55 20.73 11.11 6.07
CA PRO A 55 20.18 12.00 7.11
C PRO A 55 21.20 12.37 8.19
N THR A 56 22.32 11.63 8.30
CA THR A 56 23.43 11.95 9.20
C THR A 56 24.26 13.14 8.73
N TYR A 57 24.27 13.42 7.42
CA TYR A 57 25.00 14.54 6.81
C TYR A 57 24.07 15.72 6.53
N ILE A 58 22.95 15.48 5.84
CA ILE A 58 21.94 16.50 5.58
C ILE A 58 20.67 16.11 6.32
N ARG A 59 20.46 16.72 7.49
CA ARG A 59 19.32 16.42 8.37
C ARG A 59 18.00 16.91 7.76
N ASN A 60 18.02 18.08 7.14
CA ASN A 60 16.84 18.70 6.55
C ASN A 60 16.28 17.85 5.38
N PRO A 61 15.09 17.24 5.53
CA PRO A 61 14.52 16.38 4.51
C PRO A 61 14.06 17.15 3.27
N TYR A 62 13.66 18.41 3.42
CA TYR A 62 13.24 19.26 2.31
C TYR A 62 14.42 19.59 1.39
N LEU A 63 15.61 19.79 1.96
CA LEU A 63 16.82 20.00 1.18
C LEU A 63 17.21 18.73 0.39
N ARG A 64 17.07 17.55 1.01
CA ARG A 64 17.25 16.26 0.31
C ARG A 64 16.21 16.05 -0.78
N ALA A 65 14.96 16.47 -0.57
CA ALA A 65 13.92 16.45 -1.59
C ALA A 65 14.20 17.41 -2.76
N LYS A 66 14.77 18.59 -2.49
CA LYS A 66 15.19 19.56 -3.52
C LYS A 66 16.25 18.96 -4.46
N MET A 67 17.09 18.04 -3.97
CA MET A 67 18.01 17.29 -4.81
C MET A 67 17.29 16.37 -5.81
N VAL A 68 16.16 15.76 -5.41
CA VAL A 68 15.31 14.97 -6.32
C VAL A 68 14.67 15.87 -7.38
N GLU A 69 14.24 17.08 -7.00
CA GLU A 69 13.72 18.07 -7.96
C GLU A 69 14.76 18.44 -9.04
N VAL A 70 16.03 18.61 -8.64
CA VAL A 70 17.14 18.79 -9.60
C VAL A 70 17.24 17.60 -10.55
N LEU A 71 17.20 16.37 -10.03
CA LEU A 71 17.27 15.16 -10.87
C LEU A 71 16.08 15.07 -11.85
N ASN A 72 14.86 15.42 -11.42
CA ASN A 72 13.69 15.48 -12.30
C ASN A 72 13.84 16.51 -13.41
N CYS A 73 14.52 17.64 -13.14
CA CYS A 73 14.83 18.61 -14.17
C CYS A 73 15.84 18.08 -15.21
N TRP A 74 16.73 17.17 -14.81
CA TRP A 74 17.74 16.56 -15.69
C TRP A 74 17.25 15.29 -16.38
N MET A 75 16.20 14.66 -15.86
CA MET A 75 15.64 13.44 -16.41
C MET A 75 15.32 13.60 -17.91
N PRO A 76 15.80 12.70 -18.78
CA PRO A 76 15.50 12.76 -20.20
C PRO A 76 13.99 12.68 -20.45
N ARG A 77 13.42 13.72 -21.06
CA ARG A 77 12.03 13.65 -21.55
C ARG A 77 11.99 12.69 -22.73
N ARG A 78 10.87 11.97 -22.91
CA ARG A 78 10.63 10.94 -23.95
C ARG A 78 10.84 11.38 -25.42
N SER A 79 11.34 12.59 -25.68
CA SER A 79 11.65 13.11 -27.00
C SER A 79 12.94 13.93 -26.97
N GLY A 80 14.08 13.25 -27.11
CA GLY A 80 15.38 13.86 -27.33
C GLY A 80 16.51 13.16 -26.57
N SER A 81 17.60 12.85 -27.27
CA SER A 81 18.86 12.46 -26.63
C SER A 81 19.42 13.68 -25.89
N SER A 82 19.17 13.77 -24.59
CA SER A 82 19.75 14.80 -23.73
C SER A 82 21.15 14.35 -23.28
N PRO A 83 22.14 15.26 -23.17
CA PRO A 83 23.40 14.98 -22.47
C PRO A 83 23.19 14.42 -21.05
N ALA A 84 22.04 14.70 -20.43
CA ALA A 84 21.69 14.15 -19.13
C ALA A 84 21.39 12.64 -19.14
N THR A 85 21.14 12.02 -20.30
CA THR A 85 20.88 10.57 -20.40
C THR A 85 22.07 9.77 -19.86
N THR A 86 23.30 10.22 -20.13
CA THR A 86 24.51 9.55 -19.62
C THR A 86 24.66 9.66 -18.11
N LEU A 87 24.10 10.70 -17.47
CA LEU A 87 24.10 10.84 -16.00
C LEU A 87 23.24 9.76 -15.34
N PHE A 88 22.15 9.34 -15.98
CA PHE A 88 21.30 8.29 -15.44
C PHE A 88 21.74 6.91 -15.90
N GLU A 89 22.07 6.72 -17.17
CA GLU A 89 22.28 5.39 -17.75
C GLU A 89 23.74 4.94 -17.82
N GLY A 90 24.70 5.87 -17.70
CA GLY A 90 26.13 5.59 -17.83
C GLY A 90 26.97 5.90 -16.58
N HIS A 91 26.51 6.79 -15.70
CA HIS A 91 27.25 7.20 -14.52
C HIS A 91 27.29 6.10 -13.45
N GLN A 92 28.48 5.71 -13.00
CA GLN A 92 28.69 4.56 -12.13
C GLN A 92 27.89 4.64 -10.81
N LEU A 93 27.94 5.77 -10.09
CA LEU A 93 27.20 5.89 -8.84
C LEU A 93 25.68 5.92 -9.06
N SER A 94 25.24 6.36 -10.24
CA SER A 94 23.82 6.38 -10.57
C SER A 94 23.31 4.95 -10.65
N LEU A 95 23.96 4.12 -11.46
CA LEU A 95 23.63 2.71 -11.65
C LEU A 95 23.65 1.89 -10.35
N GLU A 96 24.56 2.23 -9.44
CA GLU A 96 24.76 1.46 -8.20
C GLU A 96 23.88 1.93 -7.03
N TYR A 97 23.66 3.25 -6.89
CA TYR A 97 23.06 3.81 -5.66
C TYR A 97 21.77 4.60 -5.87
N LEU A 98 21.45 5.08 -7.07
CA LEU A 98 20.34 6.03 -7.26
C LEU A 98 19.00 5.44 -6.83
N VAL A 99 18.65 4.24 -7.32
CA VAL A 99 17.39 3.56 -6.95
C VAL A 99 17.31 3.33 -5.44
N ARG A 100 18.36 2.78 -4.83
CA ARG A 100 18.43 2.53 -3.38
C ARG A 100 18.21 3.81 -2.58
N ASN A 101 18.85 4.90 -2.99
CA ASN A 101 18.80 6.17 -2.30
C ASN A 101 17.42 6.84 -2.42
N LEU A 102 16.77 6.72 -3.59
CA LEU A 102 15.39 7.17 -3.79
C LEU A 102 14.40 6.39 -2.92
N LEU A 103 14.50 5.05 -2.90
CA LEU A 103 13.65 4.20 -2.06
C LEU A 103 13.83 4.52 -0.56
N LYS A 104 15.08 4.75 -0.13
CA LYS A 104 15.37 5.15 1.25
C LYS A 104 14.82 6.53 1.57
N LEU A 105 14.99 7.51 0.69
CA LEU A 105 14.46 8.85 0.89
C LEU A 105 12.92 8.83 0.95
N TYR A 106 12.26 8.00 0.13
CA TYR A 106 10.80 7.81 0.16
C TYR A 106 10.29 7.37 1.54
N VAL A 107 11.06 6.52 2.22
CA VAL A 107 10.79 6.07 3.60
C VAL A 107 11.10 7.18 4.61
N ASP A 108 12.27 7.82 4.51
CA ASP A 108 12.74 8.83 5.46
C ASP A 108 11.78 10.04 5.59
N ILE A 109 11.08 10.41 4.51
CA ILE A 109 10.17 11.56 4.51
C ILE A 109 8.87 11.32 5.29
N GLU A 110 8.61 10.10 5.76
CA GLU A 110 7.49 9.86 6.68
C GLU A 110 7.70 10.53 8.05
N PHE A 111 8.95 10.78 8.46
CA PHE A 111 9.29 11.16 9.85
C PHE A 111 9.87 12.59 10.01
N THR A 112 9.45 13.55 9.18
CA THR A 112 10.01 14.92 9.14
C THR A 112 9.57 15.86 10.29
N GLY A 113 8.57 15.49 11.10
CA GLY A 113 8.25 16.11 12.39
C GLY A 113 7.62 17.52 12.36
N SER A 114 7.08 18.00 11.24
CA SER A 114 6.52 19.35 11.09
C SER A 114 4.97 19.37 11.00
N HIS A 115 4.32 20.49 11.33
CA HIS A 115 2.84 20.59 11.35
C HIS A 115 2.18 20.59 9.95
N THR A 116 2.90 20.88 8.87
CA THR A 116 2.41 20.80 7.46
C THR A 116 2.82 19.51 6.76
N GLN A 117 3.57 18.65 7.46
CA GLN A 117 4.24 17.45 6.95
C GLN A 117 3.33 16.51 6.15
N PHE A 118 2.08 16.35 6.59
CA PHE A 118 1.22 15.31 6.05
C PHE A 118 0.96 15.50 4.55
N TYR A 119 0.81 16.74 4.07
CA TYR A 119 0.55 17.01 2.66
C TYR A 119 1.85 17.19 1.86
N ASP A 120 2.88 17.79 2.47
CA ASP A 120 4.18 18.00 1.81
C ASP A 120 4.83 16.67 1.40
N LYS A 121 4.64 15.60 2.20
CA LYS A 121 5.23 14.29 1.92
C LYS A 121 4.78 13.73 0.57
N PHE A 122 3.50 13.88 0.21
CA PHE A 122 2.98 13.31 -1.03
C PHE A 122 3.60 13.97 -2.27
N ASN A 123 3.82 15.30 -2.23
CA ASN A 123 4.51 16.01 -3.32
C ASN A 123 5.97 15.55 -3.46
N ILE A 124 6.66 15.28 -2.35
CA ILE A 124 8.03 14.76 -2.40
C ILE A 124 8.03 13.32 -2.93
N ARG A 125 7.10 12.47 -2.47
CA ARG A 125 6.93 11.09 -2.97
C ARG A 125 6.63 11.06 -4.45
N HIS A 126 5.77 11.96 -4.92
CA HIS A 126 5.50 12.14 -6.34
C HIS A 126 6.76 12.42 -7.15
N ASN A 127 7.59 13.37 -6.72
CA ASN A 127 8.85 13.65 -7.41
C ASN A 127 9.77 12.42 -7.44
N ILE A 128 9.83 11.67 -6.34
CA ILE A 128 10.59 10.41 -6.29
C ILE A 128 9.97 9.37 -7.24
N ALA A 129 8.64 9.29 -7.29
CA ALA A 129 7.89 8.35 -8.11
C ALA A 129 8.14 8.55 -9.61
N GLU A 130 8.08 9.79 -10.09
CA GLU A 130 8.36 10.11 -11.49
C GLU A 130 9.76 9.64 -11.91
N LEU A 131 10.75 9.86 -11.04
CA LEU A 131 12.12 9.44 -11.30
C LEU A 131 12.24 7.90 -11.27
N LEU A 132 11.62 7.25 -10.28
CA LEU A 132 11.61 5.80 -10.19
C LEU A 132 10.92 5.14 -11.39
N GLU A 133 9.81 5.71 -11.90
CA GLU A 133 9.15 5.22 -13.12
C GLU A 133 10.10 5.26 -14.32
N TYR A 134 10.82 6.37 -14.51
CA TYR A 134 11.84 6.46 -15.56
C TYR A 134 12.96 5.43 -15.36
N LEU A 135 13.49 5.30 -14.15
CA LEU A 135 14.56 4.36 -13.85
C LEU A 135 14.12 2.91 -14.03
N TRP A 136 12.84 2.59 -13.82
CA TRP A 136 12.31 1.26 -14.09
C TRP A 136 12.41 0.91 -15.58
N GLU A 137 12.20 1.86 -16.48
CA GLU A 137 12.33 1.63 -17.92
C GLU A 137 13.78 1.31 -18.34
N VAL A 138 14.77 1.77 -17.58
CA VAL A 138 16.19 1.50 -17.84
C VAL A 138 16.61 0.12 -17.28
N PRO A 139 17.07 -0.84 -18.10
CA PRO A 139 17.32 -2.22 -17.66
C PRO A 139 18.34 -2.37 -16.52
N SER A 140 19.41 -1.57 -16.50
CA SER A 140 20.44 -1.61 -15.46
C SER A 140 19.88 -1.22 -14.08
N HIS A 141 19.09 -0.15 -14.03
CA HIS A 141 18.40 0.29 -12.82
C HIS A 141 17.32 -0.69 -12.38
N ARG A 142 16.54 -1.23 -13.32
CA ARG A 142 15.55 -2.29 -13.02
C ARG A 142 16.19 -3.51 -12.37
N ASN A 143 17.35 -3.94 -12.88
CA ASN A 143 18.10 -5.06 -12.30
C ASN A 143 18.61 -4.73 -10.89
N SER A 144 19.14 -3.50 -10.69
CA SER A 144 19.56 -3.02 -9.36
C SER A 144 18.37 -3.01 -8.38
N TRP A 145 17.22 -2.51 -8.82
CA TRP A 145 15.98 -2.51 -8.03
C TRP A 145 15.57 -3.93 -7.61
N ARG A 146 15.54 -4.87 -8.55
CA ARG A 146 15.23 -6.28 -8.23
C ARG A 146 16.20 -6.89 -7.23
N GLN A 147 17.48 -6.54 -7.33
CA GLN A 147 18.49 -7.00 -6.38
C GLN A 147 18.25 -6.42 -4.98
N ILE A 148 17.93 -5.12 -4.87
CA ILE A 148 17.58 -4.47 -3.61
C ILE A 148 16.36 -5.14 -2.96
N ALA A 149 15.30 -5.40 -3.74
CA ALA A 149 14.10 -6.06 -3.23
C ALA A 149 14.36 -7.48 -2.73
N LYS A 150 15.35 -8.18 -3.29
CA LYS A 150 15.76 -9.52 -2.87
C LYS A 150 16.67 -9.52 -1.64
N GLU A 151 17.63 -8.60 -1.58
CA GLU A 151 18.60 -8.49 -0.48
C GLU A 151 17.97 -7.89 0.78
N GLU A 152 17.02 -6.95 0.59
CA GLU A 152 16.38 -6.20 1.66
C GLU A 152 14.87 -6.43 1.69
N GLU A 153 14.46 -7.68 1.45
CA GLU A 153 13.06 -8.10 1.49
C GLU A 153 12.37 -7.76 2.84
N LYS A 154 13.14 -7.68 3.93
CA LYS A 154 12.68 -7.22 5.26
C LYS A 154 13.30 -5.88 5.69
N GLY A 155 13.91 -5.15 4.76
CA GLY A 155 14.65 -3.90 5.00
C GLY A 155 13.96 -2.69 4.37
N VAL A 156 14.73 -1.88 3.63
CA VAL A 156 14.23 -0.62 3.06
C VAL A 156 13.06 -0.85 2.10
N TYR A 157 13.10 -1.94 1.32
CA TYR A 157 12.06 -2.20 0.32
C TYR A 157 10.71 -2.54 0.96
N LEU A 158 10.69 -3.28 2.06
CA LEU A 158 9.44 -3.58 2.79
C LEU A 158 8.81 -2.31 3.39
N ASN A 159 9.64 -1.43 3.96
CA ASN A 159 9.19 -0.14 4.48
C ASN A 159 8.67 0.77 3.35
N PHE A 160 9.35 0.77 2.20
CA PHE A 160 8.87 1.48 1.01
C PHE A 160 7.50 0.97 0.57
N LEU A 161 7.30 -0.35 0.46
CA LEU A 161 5.99 -0.93 0.12
C LEU A 161 4.92 -0.61 1.17
N ASN A 162 5.28 -0.62 2.46
CA ASN A 162 4.38 -0.22 3.55
C ASN A 162 3.84 1.19 3.33
N PHE A 163 4.72 2.17 3.07
CA PHE A 163 4.31 3.55 2.86
C PHE A 163 3.60 3.76 1.53
N LEU A 164 4.02 3.10 0.46
CA LEU A 164 3.34 3.16 -0.84
C LEU A 164 1.89 2.64 -0.76
N ILE A 165 1.67 1.51 -0.08
CA ILE A 165 0.33 0.95 0.12
C ILE A 165 -0.51 1.87 1.01
N ASN A 166 0.07 2.42 2.07
CA ASN A 166 -0.59 3.39 2.94
C ASN A 166 -1.07 4.61 2.14
N ASP A 167 -0.15 5.26 1.42
CA ASP A 167 -0.45 6.45 0.63
C ASP A 167 -1.52 6.15 -0.44
N SER A 168 -1.41 5.01 -1.13
CA SER A 168 -2.42 4.53 -2.08
C SER A 168 -3.81 4.44 -1.44
N ILE A 169 -3.91 3.80 -0.26
CA ILE A 169 -5.17 3.65 0.48
C ILE A 169 -5.75 5.02 0.82
N PHE A 170 -4.96 5.91 1.41
CA PHE A 170 -5.45 7.24 1.80
C PHE A 170 -5.87 8.07 0.60
N LEU A 171 -4.98 8.27 -0.36
CA LEU A 171 -5.22 9.20 -1.46
C LEU A 171 -6.41 8.75 -2.29
N LEU A 172 -6.53 7.45 -2.55
CA LEU A 172 -7.65 6.94 -3.33
C LEU A 172 -8.96 6.97 -2.54
N ASP A 173 -8.97 6.59 -1.26
CA ASP A 173 -10.17 6.66 -0.42
C ASP A 173 -10.67 8.11 -0.26
N GLU A 174 -9.76 9.02 0.12
CA GLU A 174 -10.03 10.44 0.30
C GLU A 174 -10.56 11.07 -1.00
N SER A 175 -9.94 10.76 -2.14
CA SER A 175 -10.39 11.24 -3.45
C SER A 175 -11.79 10.73 -3.81
N LEU A 176 -12.07 9.44 -3.58
CA LEU A 176 -13.37 8.84 -3.91
C LEU A 176 -14.48 9.40 -3.02
N ASN A 177 -14.22 9.60 -1.73
CA ASN A 177 -15.18 10.21 -0.80
C ASN A 177 -15.45 11.67 -1.17
N LYS A 178 -14.41 12.46 -1.47
CA LYS A 178 -14.58 13.85 -1.93
C LYS A 178 -15.34 13.97 -3.24
N ILE A 179 -15.23 13.00 -4.15
CA ILE A 179 -16.07 12.96 -5.36
C ILE A 179 -17.56 12.89 -5.01
N LEU A 180 -17.93 12.17 -3.96
CA LEU A 180 -19.33 12.10 -3.50
C LEU A 180 -19.78 13.46 -2.96
N GLU A 181 -18.98 14.09 -2.09
CA GLU A 181 -19.25 15.44 -1.55
C GLU A 181 -19.35 16.50 -2.67
N LEU A 182 -18.44 16.44 -3.66
CA LEU A 182 -18.43 17.35 -4.79
C LEU A 182 -19.74 17.27 -5.58
N LYS A 183 -20.29 16.06 -5.75
CA LYS A 183 -21.55 15.87 -6.47
C LYS A 183 -22.75 16.39 -5.70
N GLU A 184 -22.74 16.32 -4.37
CA GLU A 184 -23.76 16.95 -3.53
C GLU A 184 -23.71 18.48 -3.69
N LEU A 185 -22.51 19.08 -3.62
CA LEU A 185 -22.32 20.51 -3.87
C LEU A 185 -22.74 20.90 -5.29
N GLU A 186 -22.38 20.11 -6.31
CA GLU A 186 -22.78 20.36 -7.70
C GLU A 186 -24.31 20.30 -7.86
N ALA A 187 -24.98 19.36 -7.20
CA ALA A 187 -26.44 19.23 -7.22
C ALA A 187 -27.13 20.42 -6.52
N GLU A 188 -26.59 20.87 -5.37
CA GLU A 188 -27.06 22.07 -4.68
C GLU A 188 -26.94 23.32 -5.56
N MET A 189 -25.80 23.50 -6.22
CA MET A 189 -25.52 24.64 -7.09
C MET A 189 -26.33 24.61 -8.39
N SER A 190 -26.68 23.42 -8.90
CA SER A 190 -27.46 23.24 -10.12
C SER A 190 -28.95 23.53 -9.93
N ASN A 191 -29.46 23.51 -8.69
CA ASN A 191 -30.85 23.85 -8.40
C ASN A 191 -31.04 25.37 -8.28
N THR A 192 -31.18 26.05 -9.42
CA THR A 192 -31.26 27.52 -9.50
C THR A 192 -32.27 28.14 -8.53
N THR A 193 -33.45 27.52 -8.37
CA THR A 193 -34.52 28.05 -7.53
C THR A 193 -34.14 28.06 -6.03
N GLU A 194 -33.59 26.96 -5.53
CA GLU A 194 -33.13 26.88 -4.13
C GLU A 194 -31.81 27.63 -3.93
N TRP A 195 -30.95 27.64 -4.95
CA TRP A 195 -29.68 28.35 -4.91
C TRP A 195 -29.88 29.86 -4.77
N GLU A 196 -30.75 30.47 -5.59
CA GLU A 196 -31.03 31.91 -5.56
C GLU A 196 -31.74 32.36 -4.27
N ARG A 197 -32.42 31.46 -3.56
CA ARG A 197 -33.01 31.74 -2.24
C ARG A 197 -31.96 31.94 -1.15
N ARG A 198 -30.74 31.40 -1.34
CA ARG A 198 -29.67 31.50 -0.34
C ARG A 198 -29.04 32.91 -0.33
N PRO A 199 -28.62 33.41 0.84
CA PRO A 199 -27.87 34.66 0.95
C PRO A 199 -26.63 34.68 0.05
N ALA A 200 -26.29 35.85 -0.50
CA ALA A 200 -25.14 36.01 -1.39
C ALA A 200 -23.81 35.56 -0.76
N GLN A 201 -23.64 35.78 0.55
CA GLN A 201 -22.46 35.35 1.30
C GLN A 201 -22.34 33.81 1.36
N GLU A 202 -23.44 33.11 1.65
CA GLU A 202 -23.47 31.65 1.68
C GLU A 202 -23.18 31.05 0.30
N ARG A 203 -23.77 31.61 -0.76
CA ARG A 203 -23.46 31.21 -2.15
C ARG A 203 -21.98 31.38 -2.48
N GLN A 204 -21.36 32.47 -2.05
CA GLN A 204 -19.93 32.71 -2.28
C GLN A 204 -19.07 31.70 -1.52
N GLU A 205 -19.38 31.42 -0.26
CA GLU A 205 -18.67 30.43 0.57
C GLU A 205 -18.77 29.02 -0.03
N ARG A 206 -19.97 28.60 -0.41
CA ARG A 206 -20.21 27.31 -1.07
C ARG A 206 -19.48 27.18 -2.40
N THR A 207 -19.43 28.26 -3.20
CA THR A 207 -18.68 28.28 -4.47
C THR A 207 -17.17 28.17 -4.24
N ARG A 208 -16.63 28.84 -3.20
CA ARG A 208 -15.22 28.69 -2.81
C ARG A 208 -14.91 27.27 -2.35
N LEU A 209 -15.80 26.68 -1.53
CA LEU A 209 -15.67 25.30 -1.08
C LEU A 209 -15.67 24.33 -2.27
N PHE A 210 -16.58 24.52 -3.23
CA PHE A 210 -16.62 23.73 -4.45
C PHE A 210 -15.27 23.75 -5.19
N HIS A 211 -14.74 24.94 -5.51
CA HIS A 211 -13.44 25.04 -6.20
C HIS A 211 -12.27 24.51 -5.38
N SER A 212 -12.32 24.65 -4.05
CA SER A 212 -11.32 24.05 -3.16
C SER A 212 -11.34 22.53 -3.27
N GLN A 213 -12.53 21.91 -3.19
CA GLN A 213 -12.70 20.46 -3.31
C GLN A 213 -12.29 19.96 -4.70
N GLU A 214 -12.62 20.70 -5.77
CA GLU A 214 -12.17 20.35 -7.13
C GLU A 214 -10.65 20.26 -7.23
N ASN A 215 -9.93 21.21 -6.64
CA ASN A 215 -8.47 21.21 -6.68
C ASN A 215 -7.88 20.08 -5.84
N ILE A 216 -8.45 19.79 -4.67
CA ILE A 216 -8.01 18.70 -3.80
C ILE A 216 -8.17 17.36 -4.52
N ILE A 217 -9.37 17.06 -5.06
CA ILE A 217 -9.63 15.82 -5.80
C ILE A 217 -8.64 15.65 -6.94
N ARG A 218 -8.39 16.71 -7.72
CA ARG A 218 -7.46 16.63 -8.85
C ARG A 218 -6.03 16.28 -8.41
N ILE A 219 -5.55 16.87 -7.31
CA ILE A 219 -4.20 16.62 -6.81
C ILE A 219 -4.12 15.21 -6.21
N ASP A 220 -5.03 14.86 -5.30
CA ASP A 220 -5.00 13.58 -4.60
C ASP A 220 -5.20 12.41 -5.57
N MET A 221 -6.08 12.56 -6.57
CA MET A 221 -6.30 11.54 -7.59
C MET A 221 -5.07 11.37 -8.51
N LYS A 222 -4.37 12.47 -8.85
CA LYS A 222 -3.12 12.38 -9.61
C LYS A 222 -2.11 11.52 -8.85
N LEU A 223 -1.90 11.84 -7.58
CA LEU A 223 -0.96 11.13 -6.70
C LEU A 223 -1.37 9.65 -6.53
N ALA A 224 -2.66 9.38 -6.29
CA ALA A 224 -3.18 8.01 -6.17
C ALA A 224 -2.92 7.17 -7.42
N ASN A 225 -3.12 7.74 -8.61
CA ASN A 225 -2.86 7.03 -9.87
C ASN A 225 -1.37 6.68 -10.03
N GLU A 226 -0.47 7.54 -9.58
CA GLU A 226 0.97 7.30 -9.65
C GLU A 226 1.42 6.23 -8.67
N ASP A 227 0.91 6.25 -7.44
CA ASP A 227 1.18 5.21 -6.45
C ASP A 227 0.71 3.83 -6.95
N VAL A 228 -0.50 3.76 -7.51
CA VAL A 228 -1.03 2.52 -8.10
C VAL A 228 -0.26 2.12 -9.35
N SER A 229 0.23 3.09 -10.15
CA SER A 229 1.13 2.81 -11.27
C SER A 229 2.43 2.17 -10.79
N MET A 230 3.01 2.70 -9.72
CA MET A 230 4.22 2.17 -9.09
C MET A 230 4.04 0.77 -8.54
N LEU A 231 2.92 0.51 -7.87
CA LEU A 231 2.54 -0.84 -7.46
C LEU A 231 2.43 -1.78 -8.67
N ALA A 232 1.83 -1.34 -9.78
CA ALA A 232 1.63 -2.15 -10.98
C ALA A 232 2.94 -2.52 -11.67
N PHE A 233 3.83 -1.56 -11.94
CA PHE A 233 5.07 -1.88 -12.66
C PHE A 233 6.10 -2.61 -11.79
N THR A 234 6.17 -2.31 -10.48
CA THR A 234 7.11 -3.00 -9.59
C THR A 234 6.70 -4.45 -9.37
N SER A 235 5.40 -4.71 -9.17
CA SER A 235 4.87 -6.06 -8.96
C SER A 235 5.08 -6.99 -10.17
N GLU A 236 5.23 -6.44 -11.38
CA GLU A 236 5.48 -7.23 -12.60
C GLU A 236 6.71 -8.15 -12.47
N GLN A 237 7.77 -7.69 -11.78
CA GLN A 237 9.02 -8.44 -11.63
C GLN A 237 9.45 -8.67 -10.18
N ILE A 238 8.77 -8.05 -9.21
CA ILE A 238 9.09 -8.12 -7.79
C ILE A 238 7.81 -8.45 -7.01
N THR A 239 7.59 -9.73 -6.73
CA THR A 239 6.39 -10.20 -6.03
C THR A 239 6.65 -10.66 -4.60
N ALA A 240 7.83 -11.22 -4.31
CA ALA A 240 8.11 -11.87 -3.02
C ALA A 240 7.87 -10.97 -1.79
N PRO A 241 8.29 -9.68 -1.77
CA PRO A 241 8.03 -8.79 -0.63
C PRO A 241 6.54 -8.50 -0.38
N PHE A 242 5.69 -8.55 -1.42
CA PHE A 242 4.24 -8.37 -1.29
C PHE A 242 3.56 -9.60 -0.68
N LEU A 243 4.18 -10.77 -0.82
CA LEU A 243 3.66 -12.06 -0.37
C LEU A 243 4.13 -12.44 1.04
N LEU A 244 4.93 -11.60 1.69
CA LEU A 244 5.32 -11.81 3.08
C LEU A 244 4.08 -11.79 4.01
N PRO A 245 4.08 -12.58 5.11
CA PRO A 245 2.98 -12.63 6.06
C PRO A 245 2.53 -11.25 6.60
N GLU A 246 3.47 -10.34 6.80
CA GLU A 246 3.27 -8.98 7.30
C GLU A 246 2.63 -8.04 6.25
N MET A 247 2.62 -8.45 4.97
CA MET A 247 2.22 -7.62 3.82
C MET A 247 1.04 -8.17 3.02
N VAL A 248 0.97 -9.48 2.82
CA VAL A 248 0.04 -10.14 1.88
C VAL A 248 -1.42 -9.82 2.15
N GLU A 249 -1.84 -9.80 3.42
CA GLU A 249 -3.22 -9.44 3.78
C GLU A 249 -3.51 -7.97 3.52
N ARG A 250 -2.51 -7.09 3.66
CA ARG A 250 -2.67 -5.64 3.43
C ARG A 250 -2.90 -5.32 1.98
N VAL A 251 -2.03 -5.87 1.12
CA VAL A 251 -2.14 -5.65 -0.31
C VAL A 251 -3.43 -6.28 -0.83
N ALA A 252 -3.82 -7.46 -0.34
CA ALA A 252 -5.10 -8.07 -0.65
C ALA A 252 -6.30 -7.18 -0.25
N SER A 253 -6.34 -6.69 0.99
CA SER A 253 -7.41 -5.78 1.44
C SER A 253 -7.47 -4.48 0.65
N MET A 254 -6.32 -3.86 0.36
CA MET A 254 -6.24 -2.66 -0.47
C MET A 254 -6.81 -2.91 -1.88
N LEU A 255 -6.34 -3.98 -2.54
CA LEU A 255 -6.79 -4.33 -3.87
C LEU A 255 -8.28 -4.69 -3.89
N ASN A 256 -8.79 -5.39 -2.86
CA ASN A 256 -10.21 -5.72 -2.74
C ASN A 256 -11.05 -4.47 -2.57
N TYR A 257 -10.60 -3.54 -1.72
CA TYR A 257 -11.26 -2.27 -1.49
C TYR A 257 -11.41 -1.47 -2.79
N PHE A 258 -10.33 -1.30 -3.54
CA PHE A 258 -10.38 -0.57 -4.81
C PHE A 258 -11.20 -1.28 -5.88
N LEU A 259 -11.12 -2.62 -5.95
CA LEU A 259 -11.97 -3.41 -6.83
C LEU A 259 -13.46 -3.19 -6.48
N PHE A 260 -13.81 -3.25 -5.20
CA PHE A 260 -15.17 -2.99 -4.71
C PHE A 260 -15.66 -1.59 -5.09
N GLN A 261 -14.84 -0.55 -4.90
CA GLN A 261 -15.23 0.81 -5.25
C GLN A 261 -15.46 1.00 -6.76
N LEU A 262 -14.58 0.42 -7.60
CA LEU A 262 -14.60 0.62 -9.05
C LEU A 262 -15.67 -0.21 -9.77
N VAL A 263 -15.95 -1.43 -9.32
CA VAL A 263 -16.88 -2.35 -10.01
C VAL A 263 -18.09 -2.76 -9.19
N GLY A 264 -18.11 -2.46 -7.90
CA GLY A 264 -19.21 -2.78 -6.98
C GLY A 264 -20.43 -1.86 -7.10
N PRO A 265 -21.34 -1.93 -6.12
CA PRO A 265 -22.63 -1.25 -6.17
C PRO A 265 -22.51 0.28 -6.23
N GLN A 266 -21.49 0.84 -5.59
CA GLN A 266 -21.25 2.29 -5.52
C GLN A 266 -20.64 2.88 -6.80
N ARG A 267 -20.23 2.09 -7.80
CA ARG A 267 -19.59 2.62 -9.02
C ARG A 267 -20.39 3.71 -9.74
N LYS A 268 -21.72 3.67 -9.64
CA LYS A 268 -22.61 4.68 -10.26
C LYS A 268 -22.54 6.03 -9.56
N SER A 269 -22.35 6.05 -8.23
CA SER A 269 -22.22 7.31 -7.49
C SER A 269 -20.92 8.03 -7.83
N LEU A 270 -19.89 7.30 -8.28
CA LEU A 270 -18.61 7.86 -8.73
C LEU A 270 -18.60 8.38 -10.19
N THR A 271 -19.75 8.40 -10.87
CA THR A 271 -19.80 8.89 -12.27
C THR A 271 -19.75 10.43 -12.28
N LEU A 272 -18.74 10.99 -12.94
CA LEU A 272 -18.54 12.43 -13.16
C LEU A 272 -18.83 12.81 -14.62
N LYS A 273 -19.25 14.06 -14.86
CA LYS A 273 -19.50 14.57 -16.23
C LYS A 273 -18.20 14.67 -17.05
N ASP A 274 -17.16 15.18 -16.43
CA ASP A 274 -15.81 15.32 -17.01
C ASP A 274 -14.79 14.71 -16.04
N PRO A 275 -14.59 13.39 -16.07
CA PRO A 275 -13.70 12.71 -15.12
C PRO A 275 -12.22 13.04 -15.36
N GLU A 276 -11.84 13.42 -16.59
CA GLU A 276 -10.45 13.76 -16.94
C GLU A 276 -10.00 15.06 -16.26
N LYS A 277 -10.90 16.03 -16.06
CA LYS A 277 -10.63 17.25 -15.28
C LYS A 277 -10.06 16.97 -13.89
N TYR A 278 -10.45 15.85 -13.29
CA TYR A 278 -10.06 15.43 -11.95
C TYR A 278 -8.98 14.35 -11.96
N GLU A 279 -8.35 14.06 -13.10
CA GLU A 279 -7.43 12.93 -13.31
C GLU A 279 -8.05 11.56 -12.95
N PHE A 280 -9.38 11.47 -12.86
CA PHE A 280 -10.05 10.23 -12.49
C PHE A 280 -10.24 9.35 -13.73
N ARG A 281 -9.39 8.33 -13.88
CA ARG A 281 -9.45 7.39 -15.03
C ARG A 281 -9.82 5.98 -14.54
N PRO A 282 -11.07 5.73 -14.12
CA PRO A 282 -11.46 4.50 -13.41
C PRO A 282 -11.18 3.21 -14.20
N LYS A 283 -11.23 3.26 -15.53
CA LYS A 283 -10.92 2.11 -16.40
C LYS A 283 -9.43 1.78 -16.39
N GLN A 284 -8.57 2.80 -16.43
CA GLN A 284 -7.12 2.62 -16.38
C GLN A 284 -6.68 2.18 -14.99
N LEU A 285 -7.27 2.80 -13.96
CA LEU A 285 -7.03 2.41 -12.57
C LEU A 285 -7.44 0.95 -12.33
N LEU A 286 -8.64 0.54 -12.77
CA LEU A 286 -9.08 -0.85 -12.69
C LEU A 286 -8.11 -1.82 -13.39
N LYS A 287 -7.60 -1.43 -14.57
CA LYS A 287 -6.59 -2.20 -15.29
C LYS A 287 -5.35 -2.38 -14.41
N GLN A 288 -4.77 -1.31 -13.88
CA GLN A 288 -3.57 -1.40 -13.03
C GLN A 288 -3.80 -2.27 -11.79
N ILE A 289 -4.94 -2.11 -11.11
CA ILE A 289 -5.31 -2.95 -9.95
C ILE A 289 -5.37 -4.44 -10.32
N VAL A 290 -5.99 -4.79 -11.46
CA VAL A 290 -6.06 -6.18 -11.92
C VAL A 290 -4.68 -6.72 -12.33
N HIS A 291 -3.82 -5.90 -12.93
CA HIS A 291 -2.43 -6.28 -13.18
C HIS A 291 -1.69 -6.64 -11.89
N VAL A 292 -1.83 -5.84 -10.82
CA VAL A 292 -1.22 -6.17 -9.51
C VAL A 292 -1.74 -7.52 -9.00
N TYR A 293 -3.05 -7.78 -9.02
CA TYR A 293 -3.60 -9.10 -8.63
C TYR A 293 -2.94 -10.25 -9.40
N VAL A 294 -2.85 -10.11 -10.72
CA VAL A 294 -2.32 -11.14 -11.60
C VAL A 294 -0.81 -11.34 -11.38
N HIS A 295 -0.05 -10.25 -11.22
CA HIS A 295 1.37 -10.32 -10.91
C HIS A 295 1.63 -11.07 -9.61
N LEU A 296 0.92 -10.71 -8.53
CA LEU A 296 1.05 -11.38 -7.24
C LEU A 296 0.65 -12.85 -7.32
N ALA A 297 -0.44 -13.18 -8.03
CA ALA A 297 -0.85 -14.57 -8.23
C ALA A 297 0.17 -15.41 -9.04
N ARG A 298 0.88 -14.80 -10.00
CA ARG A 298 1.98 -15.46 -10.73
C ARG A 298 3.19 -15.72 -9.84
N GLY A 299 3.47 -14.79 -8.93
CA GLY A 299 4.57 -14.90 -7.98
C GLY A 299 4.27 -15.77 -6.76
N ASP A 300 3.01 -16.13 -6.53
CA ASP A 300 2.54 -16.86 -5.37
C ASP A 300 2.76 -18.38 -5.51
N THR A 301 3.97 -18.81 -5.17
CA THR A 301 4.35 -20.23 -5.18
C THR A 301 3.72 -21.06 -4.06
N GLU A 302 3.29 -20.41 -2.98
CA GLU A 302 2.74 -21.07 -1.78
C GLU A 302 1.20 -21.06 -1.76
N ASN A 303 0.57 -20.43 -2.75
CA ASN A 303 -0.88 -20.26 -2.86
C ASN A 303 -1.51 -19.57 -1.63
N ILE A 304 -0.79 -18.63 -1.03
CA ILE A 304 -1.21 -17.88 0.16
C ILE A 304 -2.06 -16.66 -0.19
N PHE A 305 -1.90 -16.10 -1.38
CA PHE A 305 -2.58 -14.87 -1.80
C PHE A 305 -4.09 -15.05 -1.97
N PRO A 306 -4.62 -16.15 -2.55
CA PRO A 306 -6.07 -16.39 -2.59
C PRO A 306 -6.73 -16.40 -1.20
N ALA A 307 -6.05 -16.99 -0.21
CA ALA A 307 -6.54 -17.01 1.17
C ALA A 307 -6.55 -15.60 1.78
N ALA A 308 -5.51 -14.81 1.54
CA ALA A 308 -5.45 -13.41 1.96
C ALA A 308 -6.56 -12.56 1.32
N ILE A 309 -6.87 -12.77 0.03
CA ILE A 309 -7.99 -12.13 -0.67
C ILE A 309 -9.31 -12.46 0.00
N SER A 310 -9.57 -13.74 0.32
CA SER A 310 -10.85 -14.16 0.91
C SER A 310 -11.04 -13.75 2.36
N LYS A 311 -9.94 -13.50 3.09
CA LYS A 311 -9.98 -13.14 4.52
C LYS A 311 -10.54 -11.73 4.76
N ASP A 312 -10.50 -10.86 3.76
CA ASP A 312 -11.06 -9.51 3.85
C ASP A 312 -12.59 -9.53 3.80
N GLY A 313 -13.24 -9.65 4.96
CA GLY A 313 -14.69 -9.68 5.09
C GLY A 313 -15.43 -8.38 4.71
N ARG A 314 -14.71 -7.29 4.39
CA ARG A 314 -15.33 -5.98 4.10
C ARG A 314 -15.55 -5.75 2.61
N SER A 315 -14.54 -6.05 1.80
CA SER A 315 -14.54 -5.69 0.39
C SER A 315 -14.49 -6.90 -0.54
N TYR A 316 -14.06 -8.07 -0.07
CA TYR A 316 -14.07 -9.29 -0.86
C TYR A 316 -15.50 -9.68 -1.26
N ASN A 317 -15.69 -9.93 -2.56
CA ASN A 317 -16.91 -10.53 -3.10
C ASN A 317 -16.58 -11.25 -4.41
N GLU A 318 -16.86 -12.55 -4.47
CA GLU A 318 -16.57 -13.42 -5.61
C GLU A 318 -17.16 -12.92 -6.96
N GLN A 319 -18.26 -12.18 -6.91
CA GLN A 319 -18.94 -11.66 -8.10
C GLN A 319 -18.17 -10.49 -8.73
N LEU A 320 -17.35 -9.77 -7.96
CA LEU A 320 -16.58 -8.62 -8.44
C LEU A 320 -15.52 -9.03 -9.47
N PHE A 321 -14.93 -10.21 -9.34
CA PHE A 321 -13.95 -10.73 -10.31
C PHE A 321 -14.57 -10.86 -11.71
N ASN A 322 -15.76 -11.44 -11.80
CA ASN A 322 -16.50 -11.54 -13.05
C ASN A 322 -16.98 -10.17 -13.57
N ALA A 323 -17.42 -9.29 -12.68
CA ALA A 323 -17.84 -7.93 -13.04
C ALA A 323 -16.68 -7.11 -13.61
N ALA A 324 -15.51 -7.15 -12.98
CA ALA A 324 -14.30 -6.50 -13.45
C ALA A 324 -13.79 -7.09 -14.77
N ALA A 325 -13.76 -8.41 -14.90
CA ALA A 325 -13.43 -9.08 -16.16
C ALA A 325 -14.30 -8.60 -17.33
N ASN A 326 -15.61 -8.41 -17.10
CA ASN A 326 -16.52 -7.88 -18.13
C ASN A 326 -16.20 -6.42 -18.52
N VAL A 327 -15.76 -5.59 -17.57
CA VAL A 327 -15.30 -4.23 -17.86
C VAL A 327 -13.99 -4.27 -18.66
N LEU A 328 -13.05 -5.11 -18.26
CA LEU A 328 -11.75 -5.29 -18.93
C LEU A 328 -11.90 -5.76 -20.38
N ARG A 329 -12.79 -6.72 -20.64
CA ARG A 329 -13.12 -7.16 -22.02
C ARG A 329 -13.62 -6.02 -22.89
N ARG A 330 -14.43 -5.10 -22.33
CA ARG A 330 -15.00 -3.97 -23.07
C ARG A 330 -13.97 -2.89 -23.40
N ILE A 331 -12.93 -2.74 -22.59
CA ILE A 331 -11.85 -1.77 -22.82
C ILE A 331 -10.68 -2.35 -23.62
N GLY A 332 -10.74 -3.64 -23.99
CA GLY A 332 -9.75 -4.30 -24.85
C GLY A 332 -8.50 -4.80 -24.11
N GLU A 333 -8.63 -5.20 -22.85
CA GLU A 333 -7.51 -5.79 -22.10
C GLU A 333 -7.12 -7.18 -22.64
N ASP A 334 -5.86 -7.60 -22.41
CA ASP A 334 -5.36 -8.91 -22.85
C ASP A 334 -6.20 -10.05 -22.24
N GLY A 335 -6.71 -10.93 -23.10
CA GLY A 335 -7.48 -12.10 -22.72
C GLY A 335 -6.74 -13.03 -21.74
N ARG A 336 -5.40 -13.09 -21.78
CA ARG A 336 -4.60 -13.87 -20.82
C ARG A 336 -4.70 -13.30 -19.41
N VAL A 337 -4.51 -11.99 -19.26
CA VAL A 337 -4.62 -11.30 -17.96
C VAL A 337 -6.03 -11.47 -17.39
N ILE A 338 -7.07 -11.34 -18.23
CA ILE A 338 -8.45 -11.54 -17.81
C ILE A 338 -8.70 -12.98 -17.33
N GLN A 339 -8.17 -13.96 -18.05
CA GLN A 339 -8.33 -15.38 -17.71
C GLN A 339 -7.64 -15.71 -16.37
N GLU A 340 -6.39 -15.30 -16.20
CA GLU A 340 -5.63 -15.51 -14.96
C GLU A 340 -6.29 -14.82 -13.77
N PHE A 341 -6.85 -13.62 -13.97
CA PHE A 341 -7.60 -12.92 -12.94
C PHE A 341 -8.89 -13.66 -12.52
N ILE A 342 -9.61 -14.25 -13.48
CA ILE A 342 -10.79 -15.08 -13.18
C ILE A 342 -10.39 -16.34 -12.42
N GLU A 343 -9.30 -17.00 -12.82
CA GLU A 343 -8.77 -18.18 -12.13
C GLU A 343 -8.37 -17.86 -10.69
N LEU A 344 -7.75 -16.71 -10.45
CA LEU A 344 -7.48 -16.21 -9.10
C LEU A 344 -8.78 -16.04 -8.30
N GLY A 345 -9.83 -15.47 -8.88
CA GLY A 345 -11.13 -15.35 -8.24
C GLY A 345 -11.75 -16.70 -7.87
N VAL A 346 -11.57 -17.73 -8.70
CA VAL A 346 -11.99 -19.11 -8.38
C VAL A 346 -11.19 -19.67 -7.21
N LYS A 347 -9.86 -19.48 -7.20
CA LYS A 347 -9.01 -19.91 -6.06
C LYS A 347 -9.40 -19.21 -4.76
N ALA A 348 -9.68 -17.90 -4.81
CA ALA A 348 -10.11 -17.14 -3.65
C ALA A 348 -11.47 -17.63 -3.13
N LYS A 349 -12.40 -18.00 -4.03
CA LYS A 349 -13.66 -18.63 -3.64
C LYS A 349 -13.46 -19.96 -2.93
N VAL A 350 -12.57 -20.82 -3.43
CA VAL A 350 -12.23 -22.09 -2.78
C VAL A 350 -11.64 -21.83 -1.39
N ALA A 351 -10.65 -20.92 -1.30
CA ALA A 351 -10.04 -20.55 -0.02
C ALA A 351 -11.06 -19.97 0.98
N ALA A 352 -12.03 -19.18 0.51
CA ALA A 352 -13.13 -18.68 1.36
C ALA A 352 -13.98 -19.83 1.92
N SER A 353 -14.32 -20.83 1.09
CA SER A 353 -15.07 -22.01 1.52
C SER A 353 -14.29 -22.82 2.55
N GLU A 354 -13.00 -23.06 2.29
CA GLU A 354 -12.12 -23.80 3.20
C GLU A 354 -11.96 -23.08 4.55
N ALA A 355 -11.86 -21.74 4.53
CA ALA A 355 -11.80 -20.94 5.75
C ALA A 355 -13.10 -21.04 6.56
N MET A 356 -14.27 -20.99 5.92
CA MET A 356 -15.56 -21.18 6.59
C MET A 356 -15.70 -22.58 7.20
N ASP A 357 -15.28 -23.62 6.48
CA ASP A 357 -15.29 -25.00 6.98
C ASP A 357 -14.33 -25.19 8.16
N THR A 358 -13.19 -24.48 8.14
CA THR A 358 -12.21 -24.48 9.24
C THR A 358 -12.74 -23.75 10.47
N GLU A 359 -13.34 -22.56 10.29
CA GLU A 359 -13.96 -21.80 11.38
C GLU A 359 -15.10 -22.59 12.03
N ALA A 360 -15.95 -23.22 11.22
CA ALA A 360 -17.01 -24.10 11.71
C ALA A 360 -16.46 -25.30 12.49
N ALA A 361 -15.27 -25.80 12.14
CA ALA A 361 -14.62 -26.89 12.87
C ALA A 361 -14.00 -26.44 14.20
N LEU A 362 -13.47 -25.22 14.27
CA LEU A 362 -12.80 -24.68 15.47
C LEU A 362 -13.77 -24.37 16.61
N GLY A 363 -15.02 -24.04 16.31
CA GLY A 363 -16.03 -23.70 17.31
C GLY A 363 -15.67 -22.44 18.11
N GLU A 364 -16.05 -22.37 19.39
CA GLU A 364 -15.67 -21.26 20.26
C GLU A 364 -14.17 -21.31 20.59
N ILE A 365 -13.44 -20.27 20.14
CA ILE A 365 -12.00 -20.11 20.39
C ILE A 365 -11.80 -19.44 21.76
N PRO A 366 -11.00 -20.00 22.68
CA PRO A 366 -10.65 -19.35 23.93
C PRO A 366 -10.00 -17.97 23.73
N ASP A 367 -10.42 -16.98 24.51
CA ASP A 367 -9.94 -15.58 24.40
C ASP A 367 -8.42 -15.44 24.47
N GLU A 368 -7.75 -16.31 25.24
CA GLU A 368 -6.28 -16.34 25.38
C GLU A 368 -5.53 -16.73 24.09
N PHE A 369 -6.23 -17.29 23.09
CA PHE A 369 -5.65 -17.64 21.79
C PHE A 369 -5.89 -16.56 20.73
N LEU A 370 -6.67 -15.53 21.07
CA LEU A 370 -6.99 -14.42 20.18
C LEU A 370 -5.97 -13.30 20.34
N ASP A 371 -5.62 -12.63 19.23
CA ASP A 371 -4.67 -11.52 19.26
C ASP A 371 -5.29 -10.27 19.95
N PRO A 372 -4.64 -9.69 20.98
CA PRO A 372 -5.18 -8.58 21.75
C PRO A 372 -4.98 -7.19 21.12
N ILE A 373 -4.07 -7.01 20.14
CA ILE A 373 -3.94 -5.73 19.40
C ILE A 373 -5.27 -5.35 18.73
N GLN A 374 -6.11 -6.36 18.48
CA GLN A 374 -7.40 -6.26 17.82
C GLN A 374 -8.48 -5.57 18.69
N GLY A 375 -8.29 -5.45 20.01
CA GLY A 375 -9.26 -4.84 20.94
C GLY A 375 -9.01 -3.38 21.32
N THR A 376 -7.78 -2.85 21.19
CA THR A 376 -7.38 -1.60 21.88
C THR A 376 -7.43 -0.33 21.00
N VAL A 377 -7.49 -0.45 19.66
CA VAL A 377 -7.54 0.72 18.76
C VAL A 377 -8.88 1.45 18.82
N ASN A 378 -9.95 0.79 19.28
CA ASN A 378 -11.29 1.39 19.39
C ASN A 378 -11.41 2.51 20.45
N GLN A 379 -10.47 2.65 21.38
CA GLN A 379 -10.56 3.62 22.48
C GLN A 379 -9.68 4.87 22.33
N GLY A 380 -8.83 4.94 21.31
CA GLY A 380 -7.90 6.06 21.09
C GLY A 380 -8.20 6.98 19.90
N CYS A 381 -9.06 6.57 18.96
CA CYS A 381 -9.25 7.27 17.67
C CYS A 381 -10.64 7.91 17.49
N ILE A 382 -11.31 8.29 18.59
CA ILE A 382 -12.55 9.07 18.52
C ILE A 382 -12.19 10.57 18.55
N THR A 383 -11.53 11.03 17.50
CA THR A 383 -11.56 12.44 17.12
C THR A 383 -12.06 12.55 15.69
N GLN A 384 -12.96 13.51 15.46
CA GLN A 384 -13.88 13.63 14.31
C GLN A 384 -13.24 13.79 12.92
N HIS A 385 -11.93 13.61 12.79
CA HIS A 385 -11.17 13.69 11.54
C HIS A 385 -10.48 12.36 11.13
N ASP A 386 -10.65 11.28 11.89
CA ASP A 386 -9.86 10.03 11.75
C ASP A 386 -10.62 8.84 11.14
N ASN A 387 -11.49 9.05 10.15
CA ASN A 387 -12.07 7.91 9.40
C ASN A 387 -11.01 7.15 8.58
N VAL A 388 -9.88 7.79 8.27
CA VAL A 388 -8.76 7.22 7.52
C VAL A 388 -7.95 6.23 8.35
N LEU A 389 -7.72 6.50 9.65
CA LEU A 389 -6.95 5.61 10.51
C LEU A 389 -7.60 4.24 10.67
N CYS A 390 -8.94 4.19 10.60
CA CYS A 390 -9.66 2.94 10.65
C CYS A 390 -9.28 2.05 9.45
N ILE A 391 -9.16 2.58 8.23
CA ILE A 391 -8.77 1.78 7.05
C ILE A 391 -7.28 1.35 7.12
N TYR A 392 -6.41 2.21 7.66
CA TYR A 392 -4.98 1.94 7.82
C TYR A 392 -4.66 0.79 8.79
N PHE A 393 -5.43 0.70 9.87
CA PHE A 393 -5.27 -0.30 10.93
C PHE A 393 -6.25 -1.48 10.84
N CYS A 394 -7.26 -1.44 9.96
CA CYS A 394 -8.31 -2.46 9.97
C CYS A 394 -8.00 -3.72 9.17
N ILE A 395 -7.31 -4.64 9.84
CA ILE A 395 -7.63 -6.06 9.74
C ILE A 395 -8.15 -6.47 11.12
N LEU A 396 -9.38 -6.07 11.46
CA LEU A 396 -9.95 -6.21 12.81
C LEU A 396 -11.06 -7.26 12.83
N GLN A 397 -10.65 -8.53 12.78
CA GLN A 397 -11.43 -9.67 13.27
C GLN A 397 -10.61 -10.35 14.36
N TYR A 398 -11.25 -10.78 15.44
CA TYR A 398 -10.68 -11.63 16.50
C TYR A 398 -10.15 -12.94 15.89
N THR A 399 -8.90 -12.96 15.46
CA THR A 399 -8.31 -14.10 14.75
C THR A 399 -7.35 -14.86 15.66
N LEU A 400 -7.43 -16.19 15.58
CA LEU A 400 -6.50 -17.11 16.24
C LEU A 400 -5.04 -16.74 15.92
N MET A 401 -4.21 -16.57 16.96
CA MET A 401 -2.78 -16.34 16.80
C MET A 401 -2.12 -17.58 16.16
N LYS A 402 -1.24 -17.37 15.18
CA LYS A 402 -0.50 -18.44 14.48
C LYS A 402 0.94 -18.54 15.00
N ASP A 403 1.56 -17.40 15.29
CA ASP A 403 2.91 -17.33 15.83
C ASP A 403 2.97 -16.32 17.00
N PRO A 404 2.51 -16.72 18.20
CA PRO A 404 2.41 -15.82 19.33
C PRO A 404 3.79 -15.38 19.84
N VAL A 405 3.95 -14.08 20.06
CA VAL A 405 5.16 -13.43 20.58
C VAL A 405 4.83 -12.49 21.73
N ILE A 406 5.72 -12.43 22.72
CA ILE A 406 5.60 -11.59 23.91
C ILE A 406 6.33 -10.28 23.68
N LEU A 407 5.64 -9.18 23.93
CA LEU A 407 6.23 -7.85 23.97
C LEU A 407 6.97 -7.64 25.30
N PRO A 408 8.26 -7.25 25.30
CA PRO A 408 9.08 -7.22 26.52
C PRO A 408 8.60 -6.18 27.55
N SER A 409 8.08 -5.05 27.08
CA SER A 409 7.61 -3.94 27.91
C SER A 409 6.21 -4.18 28.47
N SER A 410 5.21 -4.36 27.62
CA SER A 410 3.82 -4.57 28.06
C SER A 410 3.54 -5.97 28.60
N ARG A 411 4.39 -6.96 28.27
CA ARG A 411 4.19 -8.40 28.54
C ARG A 411 2.95 -8.99 27.88
N ILE A 412 2.36 -8.26 26.93
CA ILE A 412 1.22 -8.73 26.15
C ILE A 412 1.72 -9.67 25.05
N THR A 413 0.97 -10.75 24.80
CA THR A 413 1.26 -11.69 23.72
C THR A 413 0.42 -11.32 22.51
N VAL A 414 1.03 -11.25 21.33
CA VAL A 414 0.41 -10.84 20.06
C VAL A 414 0.90 -11.75 18.95
N ASP A 415 0.22 -11.79 17.80
CA ASP A 415 0.67 -12.54 16.64
C ASP A 415 1.85 -11.82 15.97
N ARG A 416 2.90 -12.56 15.62
CA ARG A 416 4.14 -11.99 15.09
C ARG A 416 3.91 -11.12 13.83
N PRO A 417 3.20 -11.59 12.79
CA PRO A 417 2.89 -10.77 11.61
C PRO A 417 2.20 -9.44 11.95
N VAL A 418 1.31 -9.44 12.94
CA VAL A 418 0.54 -8.26 13.36
C VAL A 418 1.47 -7.21 13.99
N ILE A 419 2.33 -7.61 14.93
CA ILE A 419 3.27 -6.66 15.54
C ILE A 419 4.36 -6.23 14.57
N GLN A 420 4.87 -7.12 13.72
CA GLN A 420 5.88 -6.72 12.73
C GLN A 420 5.33 -5.68 11.77
N ARG A 421 4.06 -5.78 11.37
CA ARG A 421 3.39 -4.74 10.60
C ARG A 421 3.35 -3.40 11.33
N HIS A 422 3.03 -3.38 12.62
CA HIS A 422 3.06 -2.16 13.43
C HIS A 422 4.46 -1.53 13.41
N LEU A 423 5.50 -2.35 13.59
CA LEU A 423 6.90 -1.94 13.59
C LEU A 423 7.42 -1.40 12.24
N LEU A 424 6.74 -1.66 11.12
CA LEU A 424 7.06 -1.02 9.83
C LEU A 424 6.71 0.47 9.80
N SER A 425 5.80 0.91 10.69
CA SER A 425 5.33 2.29 10.75
C SER A 425 5.77 3.00 12.02
N ASP A 426 5.83 2.29 13.15
CA ASP A 426 6.21 2.85 14.44
C ASP A 426 7.02 1.83 15.27
N ASN A 427 8.23 2.22 15.69
CA ASN A 427 9.12 1.40 16.51
C ASN A 427 8.75 1.48 18.00
N SER A 428 7.46 1.30 18.31
CA SER A 428 6.94 1.37 19.67
C SER A 428 6.05 0.17 20.00
N ASP A 429 5.86 -0.08 21.29
CA ASP A 429 4.91 -1.04 21.80
C ASP A 429 3.51 -0.40 21.72
N PRO A 430 2.54 -0.98 20.98
CA PRO A 430 1.25 -0.34 20.72
C PRO A 430 0.42 -0.12 21.99
N PHE A 431 0.75 -0.78 23.11
CA PHE A 431 -0.01 -0.71 24.36
C PHE A 431 0.54 0.30 25.36
N ASN A 432 1.83 0.64 25.29
CA ASN A 432 2.46 1.56 26.25
C ASN A 432 3.44 2.57 25.62
N ARG A 433 3.62 2.52 24.30
CA ARG A 433 4.49 3.38 23.49
C ARG A 433 5.99 3.33 23.86
N SER A 434 6.42 2.29 24.55
CA SER A 434 7.85 2.05 24.83
C SER A 434 8.57 1.65 23.55
N HIS A 435 9.84 2.03 23.39
CA HIS A 435 10.63 1.65 22.22
C HIS A 435 10.66 0.12 22.05
N LEU A 436 10.34 -0.35 20.84
CA LEU A 436 10.26 -1.75 20.49
C LEU A 436 10.82 -1.98 19.08
N THR A 437 11.65 -3.00 18.91
CA THR A 437 12.16 -3.45 17.60
C THR A 437 11.89 -4.93 17.40
N ALA A 438 11.93 -5.39 16.14
CA ALA A 438 11.55 -6.76 15.79
C ALA A 438 12.44 -7.83 16.46
N ASP A 439 13.70 -7.53 16.73
CA ASP A 439 14.65 -8.40 17.43
C ASP A 439 14.38 -8.52 18.93
N MET A 440 13.61 -7.59 19.51
CA MET A 440 13.20 -7.64 20.92
C MET A 440 12.00 -8.57 21.18
N LEU A 441 11.36 -9.10 20.12
CA LEU A 441 10.17 -9.95 20.22
C LEU A 441 10.54 -11.35 20.74
N ILE A 442 9.91 -11.76 21.85
CA ILE A 442 10.21 -13.04 22.51
C ILE A 442 9.18 -14.09 22.05
N PRO A 443 9.56 -15.22 21.43
CA PRO A 443 8.61 -16.26 21.03
C PRO A 443 7.87 -16.87 22.23
N ASN A 444 6.53 -16.95 22.17
CA ASN A 444 5.71 -17.62 23.17
C ASN A 444 5.47 -19.10 22.79
N VAL A 445 6.51 -19.91 22.96
CA VAL A 445 6.51 -21.34 22.54
C VAL A 445 5.43 -22.14 23.27
N GLU A 446 5.17 -21.82 24.54
CA GLU A 446 4.15 -22.50 25.34
C GLU A 446 2.73 -22.23 24.81
N LEU A 447 2.39 -20.97 24.57
CA LEU A 447 1.08 -20.62 24.03
C LEU A 447 0.89 -21.20 22.62
N LYS A 448 1.94 -21.17 21.79
CA LYS A 448 1.91 -21.79 20.47
C LYS A 448 1.57 -23.28 20.55
N ALA A 449 2.22 -24.03 21.43
CA ALA A 449 1.92 -25.45 21.63
C ALA A 449 0.47 -25.70 22.10
N ARG A 450 -0.06 -24.83 22.96
CA ARG A 450 -1.47 -24.90 23.42
C ARG A 450 -2.46 -24.63 22.29
N ILE A 451 -2.18 -23.65 21.43
CA ILE A 451 -2.98 -23.34 20.25
C ILE A 451 -2.97 -24.52 19.27
N GLU A 452 -1.79 -25.09 18.99
CA GLU A 452 -1.64 -26.25 18.10
C GLU A 452 -2.34 -27.50 18.66
N GLU A 453 -2.35 -27.71 19.98
CA GLU A 453 -3.11 -28.79 20.61
C GLU A 453 -4.62 -28.53 20.53
N PHE A 454 -5.06 -27.28 20.75
CA PHE A 454 -6.46 -26.90 20.60
C PHE A 454 -6.96 -27.20 19.18
N ILE A 455 -6.25 -26.74 18.15
CA ILE A 455 -6.59 -26.99 16.74
C ILE A 455 -6.73 -28.51 16.49
N ARG A 456 -5.72 -29.31 16.87
CA ARG A 456 -5.76 -30.77 16.70
C ARG A 456 -6.92 -31.42 17.43
N SER A 457 -7.24 -30.95 18.64
CA SER A 457 -8.35 -31.49 19.42
C SER A 457 -9.72 -31.27 18.75
N GLN A 458 -9.90 -30.13 18.08
CA GLN A 458 -11.14 -29.82 17.37
C GLN A 458 -11.26 -30.59 16.06
N GLU A 459 -10.15 -30.73 15.32
CA GLU A 459 -10.10 -31.57 14.11
C GLU A 459 -10.44 -33.04 14.41
N LEU A 460 -9.94 -33.58 15.52
CA LEU A 460 -10.23 -34.95 15.98
C LEU A 460 -11.70 -35.13 16.36
N LYS A 461 -12.31 -34.17 17.07
CA LYS A 461 -13.74 -34.22 17.41
C LYS A 461 -14.61 -34.26 16.15
N ARG A 462 -14.29 -33.45 15.14
CA ARG A 462 -15.01 -33.45 13.86
C ARG A 462 -14.94 -34.82 13.16
N HIS A 463 -13.76 -35.42 13.10
CA HIS A 463 -13.62 -36.77 12.52
C HIS A 463 -14.41 -37.82 13.31
N GLY A 464 -14.44 -37.74 14.63
CA GLY A 464 -15.28 -38.62 15.47
C GLY A 464 -16.78 -38.45 15.21
N ASP A 465 -17.25 -37.22 15.05
CA ASP A 465 -18.64 -36.88 14.78
C ASP A 465 -19.08 -37.27 13.35
N ASP A 466 -18.22 -37.12 12.35
CA ASP A 466 -18.49 -37.58 10.97
C ASP A 466 -18.60 -39.12 10.89
N PHE A 467 -17.73 -39.85 11.60
CA PHE A 467 -17.81 -41.31 11.70
C PHE A 467 -19.07 -41.78 12.46
N SER A 468 -19.46 -41.05 13.51
CA SER A 468 -20.69 -41.26 14.27
C SER A 468 -21.95 -41.04 13.40
N MET A 469 -21.97 -39.98 12.59
CA MET A 469 -23.07 -39.66 11.65
C MET A 469 -23.19 -40.66 10.50
N GLN A 470 -22.07 -41.14 9.95
CA GLN A 470 -22.08 -42.18 8.91
C GLN A 470 -22.53 -43.54 9.45
N SER A 471 -22.10 -43.91 10.66
CA SER A 471 -22.50 -45.16 11.32
C SER A 471 -23.99 -45.16 11.69
N SER A 472 -24.53 -44.02 12.14
CA SER A 472 -25.97 -43.87 12.42
C SER A 472 -26.83 -43.86 11.14
N LYS A 473 -26.38 -43.25 10.03
CA LYS A 473 -27.04 -43.39 8.72
C LYS A 473 -27.04 -44.83 8.20
N ALA A 474 -25.92 -45.56 8.37
CA ALA A 474 -25.83 -46.98 8.02
C ALA A 474 -26.72 -47.88 8.90
N ALA A 475 -26.90 -47.53 10.18
CA ALA A 475 -27.80 -48.23 11.09
C ALA A 475 -29.28 -47.99 10.77
N ILE A 476 -29.66 -46.76 10.36
CA ILE A 476 -31.03 -46.40 9.97
C ILE A 476 -31.45 -47.05 8.64
N GLN A 477 -30.52 -47.24 7.69
CA GLN A 477 -30.78 -47.98 6.46
C GLN A 477 -30.94 -49.50 6.66
N ARG A 478 -30.36 -50.08 7.72
CA ARG A 478 -30.53 -51.50 8.04
C ARG A 478 -31.85 -51.82 8.76
N THR A 479 -32.45 -50.86 9.46
CA THR A 479 -33.72 -51.07 10.18
C THR A 479 -34.97 -50.83 9.34
N THR A 480 -34.84 -50.35 8.10
CA THR A 480 -35.97 -50.10 7.18
C THR A 480 -36.18 -51.18 6.12
N GLY A 481 -35.37 -52.26 6.11
CA GLY A 481 -35.44 -53.32 5.11
C GLY A 481 -36.23 -54.59 5.48
N ASP A 482 -36.62 -54.77 6.74
CA ASP A 482 -37.07 -56.10 7.25
C ASP A 482 -38.47 -56.13 7.90
N MET A 483 -39.36 -55.19 7.58
CA MET A 483 -40.78 -55.33 7.97
C MET A 483 -41.73 -55.00 6.83
N LEU A 484 -42.56 -56.01 6.50
CA LEU A 484 -43.80 -56.03 5.72
C LEU A 484 -43.69 -56.48 4.26
N ILE A 485 -43.75 -57.80 4.07
CA ILE A 485 -44.64 -58.42 3.06
C ILE A 485 -45.27 -59.66 3.71
N ASP A 486 -46.56 -59.54 4.04
CA ASP A 486 -47.54 -60.64 3.96
C ASP A 486 -48.15 -60.61 2.55
#